data_AF-A0A816APR1-F1
#
_entry.id   AF-A0A816APR1-F1
#
_cell.length_a   1.000
_cell.length_b   1.000
_cell.length_c   1.000
_cell.angle_alpha   90.00
_cell.angle_beta   90.00
_cell.angle_gamma   90.00
#
_symmetry.space_group_name_H-M   'P 1'
#
loop_
_entity.id
_entity.type
_entity.pdbx_description
1 polymer ?
#
loop_
_entity_poly.entity_id
_entity_poly.type
_entity_poly.pdbx_seq_one_letter_code
_entity_poly.pdbx_strand_id
1 'polypeptide(L)'
;MLLNIDFWEYLIAIILYFLLFIKPISCQGISCYKCMTIDSNNDACQDPFSSLLNPIHNNCQATSMGKNGTFSARFCVKISGRVTSVDGGANISYLNMNFYYRTCIVDNIMESTKSLETSGSFRLKGFQDMSGSIRLQGHISLCTHDGCNHGKILCSSSLLIIILDLLLIIYVSHFL
;
A
#
# COMPACT_ATOMS: atom_id res chain seq x y z
N MET A 1 -15.35 -59.18 3.26
CA MET A 1 -13.97 -58.69 3.19
C MET A 1 -14.06 -57.22 2.80
N LEU A 2 -14.33 -56.36 3.79
CA LEU A 2 -14.42 -54.91 3.58
C LEU A 2 -13.02 -54.35 3.66
N LEU A 3 -12.64 -53.61 2.63
CA LEU A 3 -11.31 -53.08 2.36
C LEU A 3 -10.86 -52.18 3.53
N ASN A 4 -9.81 -52.60 4.24
CA ASN A 4 -8.98 -51.71 5.03
C ASN A 4 -8.25 -50.79 4.06
N ILE A 5 -8.83 -49.63 3.80
CA ILE A 5 -8.09 -48.52 3.20
C ILE A 5 -7.07 -48.10 4.26
N ASP A 6 -5.79 -48.35 3.98
CA ASP A 6 -4.71 -48.15 4.93
C ASP A 6 -4.68 -46.68 5.36
N PHE A 7 -4.56 -46.43 6.67
CA PHE A 7 -4.44 -45.10 7.28
C PHE A 7 -3.47 -44.16 6.53
N TRP A 8 -2.45 -44.75 5.92
CA TRP A 8 -1.46 -44.08 5.08
C TRP A 8 -2.04 -43.47 3.80
N GLU A 9 -3.03 -44.08 3.16
CA GLU A 9 -3.70 -43.52 1.97
C GLU A 9 -4.49 -42.26 2.33
N TYR A 10 -5.17 -42.25 3.48
CA TYR A 10 -5.84 -41.06 4.01
C TYR A 10 -4.84 -39.95 4.36
N LEU A 11 -3.72 -40.31 5.01
CA LEU A 11 -2.67 -39.34 5.35
C LEU A 11 -2.08 -38.70 4.08
N ILE A 12 -1.81 -39.50 3.05
CA ILE A 12 -1.29 -39.02 1.75
C ILE A 12 -2.32 -38.14 1.05
N ALA A 13 -3.61 -38.51 1.06
CA ALA A 13 -4.68 -37.71 0.48
C ALA A 13 -4.83 -36.35 1.19
N ILE A 14 -4.72 -36.31 2.52
CA ILE A 14 -4.74 -35.06 3.30
C ILE A 14 -3.53 -34.20 2.97
N ILE A 15 -2.32 -34.77 2.91
CA ILE A 15 -1.10 -34.03 2.56
C ILE A 15 -1.21 -33.45 1.14
N LEU A 16 -1.65 -34.24 0.16
CA LEU A 16 -1.87 -33.78 -1.21
C LEU A 16 -2.93 -32.69 -1.29
N TYR A 17 -4.03 -32.81 -0.53
CA TYR A 17 -5.04 -31.77 -0.40
C TYR A 17 -4.44 -30.47 0.14
N PHE A 18 -3.63 -30.53 1.21
CA PHE A 18 -2.95 -29.35 1.76
C PHE A 18 -1.91 -28.76 0.80
N LEU A 19 -1.17 -29.59 0.05
CA LEU A 19 -0.21 -29.14 -0.96
C LEU A 19 -0.90 -28.36 -2.10
N LEU A 20 -2.15 -28.68 -2.45
CA LEU A 20 -2.94 -27.91 -3.43
C LEU A 20 -3.30 -26.48 -2.96
N PHE A 21 -3.27 -26.22 -1.64
CA PHE A 21 -3.47 -24.87 -1.07
C PHE A 21 -2.17 -24.07 -0.95
N ILE A 22 -1.01 -24.68 -1.18
CA ILE A 22 0.27 -23.97 -1.23
C ILE A 22 0.33 -23.22 -2.56
N LYS A 23 -0.21 -22.00 -2.59
CA LYS A 23 0.00 -21.08 -3.71
C LYS A 23 1.49 -20.71 -3.78
N PRO A 24 2.11 -20.71 -4.97
CA PRO A 24 3.46 -20.18 -5.11
C PRO A 24 3.46 -18.72 -4.64
N ILE A 25 4.36 -18.40 -3.71
CA ILE A 25 4.58 -17.03 -3.27
C ILE A 25 5.15 -16.27 -4.47
N SER A 26 4.28 -15.61 -5.24
CA SER A 26 4.74 -14.71 -6.28
C SER A 26 5.36 -13.49 -5.60
N CYS A 27 6.69 -13.33 -5.73
CA CYS A 27 7.38 -12.10 -5.36
C CYS A 27 6.98 -10.98 -6.34
N GLN A 28 5.80 -10.42 -6.07
CA GLN A 28 5.21 -9.31 -6.79
C GLN A 28 5.53 -8.01 -6.06
N GLY A 29 5.68 -6.91 -6.82
CA GLY A 29 5.83 -5.58 -6.22
C GLY A 29 4.54 -5.18 -5.52
N ILE A 30 4.65 -4.42 -4.43
CA ILE A 30 3.49 -3.90 -3.69
C ILE A 30 2.58 -3.08 -4.63
N SER A 31 1.27 -3.18 -4.41
CA SER A 31 0.27 -2.40 -5.14
C SER A 31 0.00 -1.10 -4.38
N CYS A 32 0.13 0.07 -5.01
CA CYS A 32 -0.08 1.35 -4.34
C CYS A 32 -1.02 2.25 -5.13
N TYR A 33 -1.73 3.13 -4.43
CA TYR A 33 -2.38 4.27 -5.08
C TYR A 33 -1.31 5.22 -5.64
N LYS A 34 -1.46 5.64 -6.89
CA LYS A 34 -0.59 6.62 -7.53
C LYS A 34 -1.42 7.82 -7.96
N CYS A 35 -1.12 8.98 -7.40
CA CYS A 35 -1.85 10.20 -7.73
C CYS A 35 -1.01 11.42 -7.33
N MET A 36 -1.25 12.55 -8.01
CA MET A 36 -0.71 13.85 -7.58
C MET A 36 -1.76 14.95 -7.79
N THR A 37 -1.91 15.84 -6.81
CA THR A 37 -2.75 17.02 -6.92
C THR A 37 -2.10 18.19 -6.22
N ILE A 38 -2.12 19.35 -6.90
CA ILE A 38 -1.77 20.65 -6.34
C ILE A 38 -2.95 21.55 -6.66
N ASP A 39 -3.90 21.65 -5.74
CA ASP A 39 -5.16 22.37 -5.96
C ASP A 39 -5.61 23.08 -4.67
N SER A 40 -6.47 24.06 -4.86
CA SER A 40 -7.23 24.76 -3.83
C SER A 40 -8.65 24.18 -3.65
N ASN A 41 -9.24 23.55 -4.67
CA ASN A 41 -10.69 23.26 -4.73
C ASN A 41 -11.08 21.85 -5.18
N ASN A 42 -10.17 21.01 -5.68
CA ASN A 42 -10.51 19.67 -6.17
C ASN A 42 -9.46 18.63 -5.75
N ASP A 43 -9.68 18.03 -4.59
CA ASP A 43 -8.73 17.10 -4.00
C ASP A 43 -9.03 15.63 -4.38
N ALA A 44 -9.04 15.33 -5.68
CA ALA A 44 -9.19 13.97 -6.18
C ALA A 44 -8.19 12.99 -5.54
N CYS A 45 -6.96 13.44 -5.24
CA CYS A 45 -5.96 12.66 -4.49
C CYS A 45 -6.19 12.54 -2.98
N GLN A 46 -6.93 13.47 -2.38
CA GLN A 46 -7.24 13.39 -0.95
C GLN A 46 -8.32 12.36 -0.70
N ASP A 47 -9.33 12.31 -1.58
CA ASP A 47 -10.44 11.37 -1.48
C ASP A 47 -9.95 9.92 -1.71
N PRO A 48 -10.03 9.05 -0.69
CA PRO A 48 -9.64 7.66 -0.82
C PRO A 48 -10.70 6.78 -1.51
N PHE A 49 -11.91 7.29 -1.76
CA PHE A 49 -13.05 6.51 -2.24
C PHE A 49 -13.26 6.58 -3.75
N SER A 50 -12.66 7.54 -4.45
CA SER A 50 -12.73 7.58 -5.91
C SER A 50 -11.65 6.70 -6.55
N SER A 51 -11.89 5.38 -6.55
CA SER A 51 -11.07 4.39 -7.27
C SER A 51 -11.02 4.65 -8.79
N LEU A 52 -12.02 5.34 -9.33
CA LEU A 52 -12.07 5.81 -10.71
C LEU A 52 -11.06 6.93 -11.01
N LEU A 53 -10.74 7.76 -10.01
CA LEU A 53 -9.77 8.86 -10.13
C LEU A 53 -8.37 8.49 -9.61
N ASN A 54 -8.28 7.56 -8.65
CA ASN A 54 -7.05 7.06 -8.07
C ASN A 54 -6.93 5.53 -8.26
N PRO A 55 -6.54 5.06 -9.45
CA PRO A 55 -6.37 3.63 -9.67
C PRO A 55 -5.21 3.09 -8.82
N ILE A 56 -5.43 1.91 -8.25
CA ILE A 56 -4.34 1.14 -7.63
C ILE A 56 -3.44 0.61 -8.75
N HIS A 57 -2.14 0.83 -8.61
CA HIS A 57 -1.16 0.33 -9.57
C HIS A 57 -0.56 -0.96 -9.03
N ASN A 58 -0.98 -2.08 -9.61
CA ASN A 58 -0.51 -3.42 -9.24
C ASN A 58 0.94 -3.64 -9.68
N ASN A 59 1.69 -4.47 -8.96
CA ASN A 59 3.10 -4.75 -9.27
C ASN A 59 3.94 -3.49 -9.42
N CYS A 60 3.79 -2.55 -8.49
CA CYS A 60 4.32 -1.21 -8.69
C CYS A 60 5.85 -1.24 -8.78
N GLN A 61 6.37 -0.55 -9.80
CA GLN A 61 7.80 -0.40 -10.00
C GLN A 61 8.21 1.06 -9.81
N ALA A 62 9.40 1.25 -9.23
CA ALA A 62 9.99 2.55 -8.99
C ALA A 62 11.51 2.50 -9.18
N THR A 63 12.12 3.66 -9.38
CA THR A 63 13.57 3.81 -9.38
C THR A 63 14.09 3.81 -7.95
N SER A 64 15.34 3.36 -7.78
CA SER A 64 16.06 3.40 -6.50
C SER A 64 17.21 4.40 -6.61
N MET A 65 17.47 5.15 -5.54
CA MET A 65 18.49 6.19 -5.57
C MET A 65 19.86 5.58 -5.87
N GLY A 66 20.55 6.12 -6.89
CA GLY A 66 21.88 5.65 -7.29
C GLY A 66 21.90 4.34 -8.08
N LYS A 67 20.74 3.82 -8.53
CA LYS A 67 20.64 2.62 -9.37
C LYS A 67 19.94 2.92 -10.69
N ASN A 68 20.44 2.32 -11.76
CA ASN A 68 19.80 2.42 -13.09
C ASN A 68 18.71 1.34 -13.24
N GLY A 69 17.62 1.70 -13.91
CA GLY A 69 16.46 0.82 -14.13
C GLY A 69 15.35 0.95 -13.08
N THR A 70 14.33 0.10 -13.22
CA THR A 70 13.16 0.04 -12.34
C THR A 70 13.20 -1.24 -11.51
N PHE A 71 12.74 -1.15 -10.26
CA PHE A 71 12.71 -2.26 -9.32
C PHE A 71 11.31 -2.40 -8.72
N SER A 72 10.95 -3.61 -8.30
CA SER A 72 9.74 -3.86 -7.54
C SER A 72 9.73 -2.98 -6.28
N ALA A 73 8.71 -2.14 -6.16
CA ALA A 73 8.53 -1.30 -5.01
C ALA A 73 8.24 -2.13 -3.75
N ARG A 74 8.68 -1.61 -2.61
CA ARG A 74 8.51 -2.26 -1.30
C ARG A 74 7.66 -1.42 -0.34
N PHE A 75 7.48 -0.15 -0.66
CA PHE A 75 6.78 0.79 0.18
C PHE A 75 5.78 1.60 -0.65
N CYS A 76 4.62 1.87 -0.08
CA CYS A 76 3.77 2.96 -0.53
C CYS A 76 4.07 4.20 0.32
N VAL A 77 4.13 5.35 -0.33
CA VAL A 77 4.27 6.65 0.33
C VAL A 77 3.03 7.50 0.07
N LYS A 78 2.65 8.28 1.08
CA LYS A 78 1.69 9.38 0.97
C LYS A 78 2.31 10.63 1.58
N ILE A 79 2.26 11.71 0.82
CA ILE A 79 2.69 13.04 1.22
C ILE A 79 1.47 13.94 1.13
N SER A 80 1.18 14.68 2.20
CA SER A 80 0.11 15.66 2.23
C SER A 80 0.55 16.90 2.97
N GLY A 81 0.26 18.08 2.47
CA GLY A 81 0.62 19.32 3.15
C GLY A 81 0.20 20.57 2.40
N ARG A 82 0.65 21.72 2.89
CA ARG A 82 0.44 23.01 2.25
C ARG A 82 1.78 23.56 1.76
N VAL A 83 1.80 24.08 0.54
CA VAL A 83 3.01 24.71 -0.03
C VAL A 83 3.26 26.03 0.66
N THR A 84 4.42 26.17 1.29
CA THR A 84 4.81 27.36 2.06
C THR A 84 5.82 28.22 1.32
N SER A 85 6.61 27.63 0.42
CA SER A 85 7.55 28.36 -0.43
C SER A 85 7.79 27.65 -1.76
N VAL A 86 8.18 28.43 -2.76
CA VAL A 86 8.54 27.98 -4.10
C VAL A 86 9.92 28.55 -4.45
N ASP A 87 10.84 27.71 -4.91
CA ASP A 87 12.21 28.13 -5.28
C ASP A 87 12.60 27.55 -6.65
N GLY A 88 13.61 28.15 -7.29
CA GLY A 88 14.34 27.52 -8.40
C GLY A 88 13.54 27.38 -9.70
N GLY A 89 12.57 28.26 -9.95
CA GLY A 89 11.74 28.24 -11.17
C GLY A 89 10.45 27.43 -11.05
N ALA A 90 10.10 26.96 -9.84
CA ALA A 90 8.81 26.34 -9.60
C ALA A 90 7.68 27.34 -9.83
N ASN A 91 6.55 26.88 -10.37
CA ASN A 91 5.40 27.73 -10.65
C ASN A 91 4.90 28.40 -9.36
N ILE A 92 4.93 29.73 -9.33
CA ILE A 92 4.55 30.51 -8.16
C ILE A 92 3.09 30.31 -7.76
N SER A 93 2.26 29.88 -8.71
CA SER A 93 0.84 29.57 -8.48
C SER A 93 0.65 28.47 -7.42
N TYR A 94 1.64 27.61 -7.19
CA TYR A 94 1.56 26.56 -6.17
C TYR A 94 1.61 27.09 -4.74
N LEU A 95 2.04 28.34 -4.52
CA LEU A 95 2.14 28.91 -3.18
C LEU A 95 0.79 28.87 -2.47
N ASN A 96 0.78 28.45 -1.21
CA ASN A 96 -0.41 28.29 -0.37
C ASN A 96 -1.44 27.26 -0.84
N MET A 97 -1.15 26.46 -1.87
CA MET A 97 -2.04 25.36 -2.30
C MET A 97 -1.87 24.12 -1.42
N ASN A 98 -2.91 23.30 -1.37
CA ASN A 98 -2.80 21.95 -0.81
C ASN A 98 -2.06 21.07 -1.79
N PHE A 99 -1.26 20.16 -1.26
CA PHE A 99 -0.45 19.23 -2.02
C PHE A 99 -0.74 17.83 -1.51
N TYR A 100 -1.10 16.93 -2.43
CA TYR A 100 -1.26 15.51 -2.15
C TYR A 100 -0.48 14.70 -3.18
N TYR A 101 0.31 13.76 -2.71
CA TYR A 101 1.09 12.87 -3.55
C TYR A 101 1.10 11.47 -2.98
N ARG A 102 0.75 10.49 -3.81
CA ARG A 102 0.79 9.07 -3.48
C ARG A 102 1.61 8.37 -4.55
N THR A 103 2.55 7.53 -4.15
CA THR A 103 3.29 6.69 -5.09
C THR A 103 3.85 5.46 -4.39
N CYS A 104 4.49 4.58 -5.16
CA CYS A 104 5.30 3.49 -4.65
C CYS A 104 6.79 3.85 -4.73
N ILE A 105 7.59 3.37 -3.78
CA ILE A 105 9.03 3.58 -3.72
C ILE A 105 9.77 2.30 -3.32
N VAL A 106 11.03 2.21 -3.71
CA VAL A 106 11.91 1.07 -3.39
C VAL A 106 12.60 1.25 -2.05
N ASP A 107 13.05 2.48 -1.78
CA ASP A 107 13.90 2.83 -0.65
C ASP A 107 13.10 3.43 0.49
N ASN A 108 13.47 3.12 1.73
CA ASN A 108 12.82 3.68 2.91
C ASN A 108 13.33 5.10 3.18
N ILE A 109 12.58 6.10 2.70
CA ILE A 109 12.92 7.53 2.89
C ILE A 109 12.83 8.00 4.35
N MET A 110 12.29 7.18 5.26
CA MET A 110 12.10 7.50 6.68
C MET A 110 12.99 6.68 7.61
N GLU A 111 13.95 5.93 7.06
CA GLU A 111 14.82 5.00 7.82
C GLU A 111 15.52 5.68 9.00
N SER A 112 15.96 6.93 8.83
CA SER A 112 16.62 7.73 9.87
C SER A 112 15.74 8.02 11.09
N THR A 113 14.41 8.03 10.92
CA THR A 113 13.48 8.39 11.99
C THR A 113 12.92 7.19 12.74
N LYS A 114 13.14 5.96 12.25
CA LYS A 114 12.48 4.71 12.71
C LYS A 114 10.95 4.82 12.82
N SER A 115 10.36 5.84 12.21
CA SER A 115 8.93 6.11 12.23
C SER A 115 8.37 5.85 10.84
N LEU A 116 7.14 5.35 10.77
CA LEU A 116 6.40 5.19 9.51
C LEU A 116 5.58 6.44 9.16
N GLU A 117 5.55 7.43 10.05
CA GLU A 117 4.77 8.64 9.93
C GLU A 117 5.54 9.80 10.54
N THR A 118 5.66 10.92 9.83
CA THR A 118 6.35 12.12 10.31
C THR A 118 5.68 13.38 9.82
N SER A 119 5.64 14.40 10.67
CA SER A 119 5.08 15.72 10.36
C SER A 119 6.17 16.78 10.44
N GLY A 120 6.18 17.72 9.51
CA GLY A 120 7.13 18.82 9.55
C GLY A 120 7.20 19.60 8.24
N SER A 121 8.23 20.44 8.16
CA SER A 121 8.58 21.16 6.94
C SER A 121 9.61 20.37 6.14
N PHE A 122 9.30 20.05 4.89
CA PHE A 122 10.21 19.34 3.99
C PHE A 122 10.21 19.96 2.59
N ARG A 123 11.30 19.73 1.84
CA ARG A 123 11.49 20.26 0.50
C ARG A 123 11.37 19.15 -0.53
N LEU A 124 10.54 19.36 -1.54
CA LEU A 124 10.38 18.46 -2.67
C LEU A 124 11.04 19.03 -3.93
N LYS A 125 11.79 18.19 -4.66
CA LYS A 125 12.53 18.51 -5.88
C LYS A 125 12.33 17.42 -6.93
N GLY A 126 12.34 17.79 -8.21
CA GLY A 126 12.43 16.82 -9.31
C GLY A 126 11.19 15.93 -9.47
N PHE A 127 10.00 16.47 -9.19
CA PHE A 127 8.74 15.75 -9.35
C PHE A 127 8.02 16.25 -10.61
N GLN A 128 7.55 15.32 -11.47
CA GLN A 128 6.84 15.59 -12.74
C GLN A 128 7.49 16.68 -13.61
N ASP A 129 8.81 16.62 -13.80
CA ASP A 129 9.55 17.60 -14.59
C ASP A 129 9.41 19.06 -14.09
N MET A 130 8.97 19.24 -12.85
CA MET A 130 8.88 20.56 -12.22
C MET A 130 10.28 21.17 -12.15
N SER A 131 10.44 22.31 -12.83
CA SER A 131 11.61 23.17 -12.65
C SER A 131 11.62 23.68 -11.21
N GLY A 132 12.72 23.48 -10.50
CA GLY A 132 12.89 23.97 -9.13
C GLY A 132 12.37 23.06 -8.04
N SER A 133 11.74 23.66 -7.02
CA SER A 133 11.37 22.95 -5.80
C SER A 133 10.31 23.67 -4.99
N ILE A 134 9.53 22.91 -4.23
CA ILE A 134 8.55 23.44 -3.29
C ILE A 134 8.93 23.07 -1.85
N ARG A 135 8.66 23.97 -0.90
CA ARG A 135 8.63 23.63 0.53
C ARG A 135 7.19 23.38 0.94
N LEU A 136 7.00 22.31 1.70
CA LEU A 136 5.72 21.86 2.20
C LEU A 136 5.77 21.80 3.72
N GLN A 137 4.75 22.33 4.38
CA GLN A 137 4.44 21.99 5.77
C GLN A 137 3.36 20.90 5.73
N GLY A 138 3.66 19.72 6.23
CA GLY A 138 2.77 18.59 6.06
C GLY A 138 3.17 17.32 6.80
N HIS A 139 2.67 16.21 6.27
CA HIS A 139 2.85 14.88 6.80
C HIS A 139 3.33 13.93 5.69
N ILE A 140 4.24 13.03 6.04
CA ILE A 140 4.71 11.92 5.20
C ILE A 140 4.42 10.64 5.95
N SER A 141 3.74 9.70 5.28
CA SER A 141 3.46 8.37 5.81
C SER A 141 3.94 7.30 4.84
N LEU A 142 4.51 6.22 5.39
CA LEU A 142 5.08 5.08 4.71
C LEU A 142 4.44 3.78 5.20
N CYS A 143 4.20 2.83 4.29
CA CYS A 143 3.61 1.54 4.64
C CYS A 143 3.99 0.45 3.63
N THR A 144 3.81 -0.83 4.01
CA THR A 144 4.41 -2.00 3.32
C THR A 144 3.39 -3.03 2.82
N HIS A 145 2.09 -2.71 2.82
CA HIS A 145 1.03 -3.63 2.39
C HIS A 145 0.23 -3.04 1.23
N ASP A 146 -0.37 -3.90 0.40
CA ASP A 146 -1.11 -3.43 -0.78
C ASP A 146 -2.19 -2.40 -0.45
N GLY A 147 -2.20 -1.32 -1.21
CA GLY A 147 -3.15 -0.22 -1.09
C GLY A 147 -3.02 0.59 0.19
N CYS A 148 -2.04 0.35 1.06
CA CYS A 148 -1.97 0.94 2.41
C CYS A 148 -1.87 2.47 2.43
N ASN A 149 -1.45 3.11 1.34
CA ASN A 149 -1.44 4.56 1.20
C ASN A 149 -2.81 5.17 0.82
N HIS A 150 -3.90 4.43 1.06
CA HIS A 150 -5.26 4.94 1.03
C HIS A 150 -5.53 5.89 2.23
N GLY A 151 -6.73 6.46 2.30
CA GLY A 151 -7.19 7.24 3.45
C GLY A 151 -7.46 6.33 4.66
N LYS A 152 -7.44 6.86 5.88
CA LYS A 152 -7.63 6.02 7.08
C LYS A 152 -9.00 5.32 7.05
N ILE A 153 -9.01 3.99 7.00
CA ILE A 153 -10.22 3.18 7.21
C ILE A 153 -10.43 3.04 8.72
N LEU A 154 -11.64 3.35 9.22
CA LEU A 154 -12.09 2.84 10.52
C LEU A 154 -12.31 1.33 10.37
N CYS A 155 -11.53 0.55 11.12
CA CYS A 155 -11.46 -0.90 10.98
C CYS A 155 -12.80 -1.55 11.36
N SER A 156 -13.37 -2.37 10.46
CA SER A 156 -14.46 -3.30 10.75
C SER A 156 -13.86 -4.67 11.05
N SER A 157 -14.16 -5.24 12.22
CA SER A 157 -13.44 -6.40 12.72
C SER A 157 -13.80 -7.70 11.99
N SER A 158 -12.77 -8.41 11.54
CA SER A 158 -12.83 -9.73 10.89
C SER A 158 -13.01 -10.89 11.87
N LEU A 159 -13.11 -10.61 13.17
CA LEU A 159 -13.30 -11.60 14.24
C LEU A 159 -14.59 -12.41 14.09
N LEU A 160 -15.63 -11.81 13.49
CA LEU A 160 -16.94 -12.44 13.35
C LEU A 160 -16.93 -13.61 12.35
N ILE A 161 -16.08 -13.54 11.32
CA ILE A 161 -15.93 -14.60 10.30
C ILE A 161 -15.22 -15.82 10.89
N ILE A 162 -14.15 -15.58 11.65
CA ILE A 162 -13.37 -16.66 12.31
C ILE A 162 -14.23 -17.39 13.35
N ILE A 163 -15.09 -16.67 14.07
CA ILE A 163 -16.03 -17.27 15.05
C ILE A 163 -17.07 -18.14 14.33
N LEU A 164 -17.60 -17.69 13.19
CA LEU A 164 -18.59 -18.46 12.41
C LEU A 164 -18.00 -19.76 11.84
N ASP A 165 -16.77 -19.72 11.32
CA ASP A 165 -16.11 -20.92 10.78
C ASP A 165 -15.83 -21.95 11.88
N LEU A 166 -15.38 -21.51 13.06
CA LEU A 166 -15.17 -22.40 14.21
C LEU A 166 -16.49 -23.03 14.70
N LEU A 167 -17.57 -22.26 14.74
CA LEU A 167 -18.89 -22.77 15.12
C LEU A 167 -19.43 -23.79 14.12
N LEU A 168 -19.19 -23.59 12.83
CA LEU A 168 -19.58 -24.55 11.79
C LEU A 168 -18.83 -25.87 11.94
N ILE A 169 -17.51 -25.82 12.19
CA ILE A 169 -16.69 -27.02 12.40
C ILE A 169 -17.18 -27.81 13.63
N ILE A 170 -17.47 -27.11 14.74
CA ILE A 170 -17.99 -27.74 15.95
C ILE A 170 -19.36 -28.37 15.70
N TYR A 171 -20.26 -27.67 14.99
CA TYR A 171 -21.59 -28.20 14.65
C TYR A 171 -21.51 -29.47 13.81
N VAL A 172 -20.68 -29.46 12.76
CA VAL A 172 -20.48 -30.62 11.89
C VAL A 172 -19.85 -31.78 12.66
N SER A 173 -18.91 -31.53 13.58
CA SER A 173 -18.30 -32.58 14.41
C SER A 173 -19.24 -33.22 15.45
N HIS A 174 -20.36 -32.57 15.77
CA HIS A 174 -21.30 -33.04 16.78
C HIS A 174 -22.49 -33.81 16.17
N PHE A 175 -22.73 -33.65 14.87
CA PHE A 175 -23.86 -34.25 14.14
C PHE A 175 -23.45 -35.35 13.13
N LEU A 176 -22.15 -35.62 12.99
CA LEU A 176 -21.56 -36.77 12.28
C LEU A 176 -20.87 -37.69 13.28
#